data_AF-A0A1V0PSS2-F1
#
_entry.id   AF-A0A1V0PSS2-F1
#
_cell.length_a   1.000
_cell.length_b   1.000
_cell.length_c   1.000
_cell.angle_alpha   90.00
_cell.angle_beta   90.00
_cell.angle_gamma   90.00
#
_symmetry.space_group_name_H-M   'P 1'
#
loop_
_entity.id
_entity.type
_entity.pdbx_description
1 polymer ?
#
loop_
_entity_poly.entity_id
_entity_poly.type
_entity_poly.pdbx_seq_one_letter_code
_entity_poly.pdbx_strand_id
1 'polypeptide(L)' 'MTRLPVVLILLCAVAGFLAFDLASSRPLDPYSAPPMLALGSGQAVSGAHCASLPGK' A
#
# COMPACT_ATOMS: atom_id res chain seq x y z
N MET A 1 -7.53 -11.69 34.45
CA MET A 1 -7.39 -10.56 33.50
C MET A 1 -6.31 -10.86 32.46
N THR A 2 -6.51 -11.83 31.57
CA THR A 2 -5.49 -12.26 30.58
C THR A 2 -5.60 -11.54 29.23
N ARG A 3 -6.69 -10.79 28.99
CA ARG A 3 -6.91 -10.10 27.71
C ARG A 3 -6.05 -8.83 27.56
N LEU A 4 -5.80 -8.10 28.66
CA LEU A 4 -4.99 -6.88 28.64
C LEU A 4 -3.56 -7.11 28.11
N PRO A 5 -2.75 -8.07 28.63
CA PRO A 5 -1.40 -8.29 28.10
C PRO A 5 -1.41 -8.74 26.64
N VAL A 6 -2.38 -9.56 26.23
CA VAL A 6 -2.52 -10.00 24.83
C VAL A 6 -2.80 -8.81 23.91
N VAL A 7 -3.70 -7.91 24.30
CA VAL A 7 -4.02 -6.70 23.53
C VAL A 7 -2.79 -5.80 23.42
N LEU A 8 -2.04 -5.60 24.51
CA LEU A 8 -0.83 -4.78 24.48
C LEU A 8 0.24 -5.37 23.57
N ILE A 9 0.47 -6.69 23.65
CA ILE A 9 1.43 -7.37 22.77
C ILE A 9 1.03 -7.21 21.29
N LEU A 10 -0.26 -7.42 20.99
CA LEU A 10 -0.77 -7.27 19.63
C LEU A 10 -0.55 -5.84 19.11
N LEU A 11 -0.92 -4.83 19.90
CA LEU A 11 -0.78 -3.43 19.51
C LEU A 11 0.70 -3.04 19.31
N CYS A 12 1.60 -3.50 20.20
CA CYS A 12 3.02 -3.29 20.04
C CYS A 12 3.56 -3.95 18.76
N ALA A 13 3.14 -5.18 18.46
CA ALA A 13 3.56 -5.88 17.24
C ALA A 13 3.09 -5.16 15.97
N VAL A 14 1.82 -4.72 15.94
CA VAL A 14 1.26 -3.95 14.81
C VAL A 14 1.99 -2.62 14.64
N ALA A 15 2.19 -1.87 15.72
CA ALA A 15 2.90 -0.60 15.66
C ALA A 15 4.35 -0.77 15.18
N GLY A 16 5.05 -1.81 15.66
CA GLY A 16 6.39 -2.14 15.22
C GLY A 16 6.46 -2.51 13.74
N PHE A 17 5.50 -3.30 13.25
CA PHE A 17 5.41 -3.65 11.84
C PHE A 17 5.18 -2.42 10.96
N LEU A 18 4.24 -1.54 11.33
CA LEU A 18 3.98 -0.29 10.60
C LEU A 18 5.19 0.64 10.58
N ALA A 19 5.89 0.80 11.72
CA ALA A 19 7.10 1.62 11.78
C ALA A 19 8.20 1.08 10.87
N PHE A 20 8.38 -0.25 10.85
CA PHE A 20 9.34 -0.91 9.97
C PHE A 20 8.98 -0.76 8.49
N ASP A 21 7.71 -0.94 8.13
CA ASP A 21 7.19 -0.73 6.77
C ASP A 21 7.42 0.71 6.31
N LEU A 22 7.03 1.71 7.11
CA LEU A 22 7.21 3.12 6.78
C LEU A 22 8.68 3.53 6.64
N ALA A 23 9.58 2.92 7.41
CA ALA A 23 11.01 3.20 7.34
C ALA A 23 11.70 2.53 6.13
N SER A 24 11.13 1.44 5.61
CA SER A 24 11.77 0.61 4.58
C SER A 24 11.13 0.76 3.20
N SER A 25 9.84 1.06 3.15
CA SER A 25 9.06 1.15 1.93
C SER A 25 9.30 2.47 1.21
N ARG A 26 9.48 2.40 -0.11
CA ARG A 26 9.53 3.59 -0.96
C ARG A 26 8.13 4.23 -1.02
N PRO A 27 8.03 5.56 -1.21
CA PRO A 27 6.75 6.19 -1.52
C PRO A 27 6.07 5.45 -2.67
N LEU A 28 4.79 5.14 -2.50
CA LEU A 28 4.02 4.45 -3.51
C LEU A 28 3.95 5.34 -4.76
N ASP A 29 4.45 4.84 -5.88
CA ASP A 29 4.30 5.50 -7.18
C ASP A 29 2.90 5.21 -7.72
N PRO A 30 1.98 6.20 -7.78
CA PRO A 30 0.62 5.99 -8.26
C PRO A 30 0.57 5.58 -9.73
N TYR A 31 1.62 5.88 -10.50
CA TYR A 31 1.71 5.60 -11.94
C TYR A 31 2.33 4.24 -12.24
N SER A 32 3.03 3.64 -11.28
CA SER A 32 3.57 2.27 -11.37
C SER A 32 2.81 1.27 -10.50
N ALA A 33 1.73 1.69 -9.84
CA ALA A 33 0.95 0.82 -8.98
C ALA A 33 0.24 -0.25 -9.83
N PRO A 34 0.47 -1.55 -9.58
CA PRO A 34 -0.29 -2.61 -10.24
C PRO A 34 -1.77 -2.49 -9.85
N PRO A 35 -2.71 -2.85 -10.74
CA PRO A 35 -4.14 -2.78 -10.44
C PRO A 35 -4.49 -3.60 -9.20
N MET A 36 -5.18 -2.99 -8.23
CA MET A 36 -5.58 -3.60 -6.94
C MET A 36 -6.37 -4.91 -7.10
N LEU A 37 -7.09 -5.06 -8.22
CA LEU A 37 -7.71 -6.32 -8.66
C LEU A 37 -7.55 -6.46 -10.18
N ALA A 38 -6.75 -7.43 -10.63
CA ALA A 38 -6.58 -7.77 -12.05
C ALA A 38 -7.59 -8.87 -12.48
N LEU A 39 -8.88 -8.61 -12.35
CA LEU A 39 -9.94 -9.55 -12.78
C LEU A 39 -10.11 -9.62 -14.32
N GLY A 40 -9.25 -8.92 -15.08
CA GLY A 40 -9.16 -8.96 -16.54
C GLY A 40 -7.76 -8.56 -17.02
N SER A 41 -7.30 -9.21 -18.11
CA SER A 41 -6.07 -9.09 -18.95
C SER A 41 -4.71 -8.65 -18.37
N GLY A 42 -4.61 -8.17 -17.14
CA GLY A 42 -3.38 -7.62 -16.56
C GLY A 42 -2.86 -6.36 -17.26
N GLN A 43 -3.59 -5.82 -18.25
CA GLN A 43 -3.23 -4.56 -18.90
C GLN A 43 -3.58 -3.41 -17.96
N ALA A 44 -2.59 -2.61 -17.60
CA ALA A 44 -2.84 -1.30 -17.02
C ALA A 44 -3.76 -0.52 -17.97
N VAL A 45 -4.75 0.20 -17.43
CA VAL A 45 -5.57 1.08 -18.26
C VAL A 45 -4.58 2.04 -18.94
N SER A 46 -4.43 1.95 -20.27
CA SER A 46 -3.72 2.99 -21.01
C SER A 46 -4.51 4.25 -20.75
N GLY A 47 -3.98 5.14 -19.91
CA GLY A 47 -4.75 6.21 -19.26
C GLY A 47 -5.78 6.81 -20.21
N ALA A 48 -7.04 6.87 -19.78
CA ALA A 48 -8.01 7.74 -20.44
C ALA A 48 -7.34 9.10 -20.66
N HIS A 49 -7.61 9.79 -21.78
CA HIS A 49 -6.88 11.00 -22.20
C HIS A 49 -6.70 12.09 -21.11
N CYS A 50 -7.53 12.08 -20.07
CA CYS A 50 -7.43 12.98 -18.91
C CYS A 50 -6.40 12.57 -17.83
N ALA A 51 -5.74 11.42 -17.95
CA ALA A 51 -4.78 10.86 -16.99
C ALA A 51 -3.34 10.82 -17.53
N SER A 52 -3.07 11.33 -18.73
CA SER A 52 -1.70 11.43 -19.23
C SER A 52 -0.93 12.49 -18.44
N LEU A 53 0.27 12.17 -17.97
CA LEU A 53 1.20 13.18 -17.43
C LEU A 53 1.32 14.34 -18.43
N PRO A 54 1.29 15.61 -17.98
CA PRO A 54 1.58 16.72 -18.87
C PRO A 54 2.97 16.52 -19.48
N GLY A 55 3.05 16.70 -20.80
CA GLY A 55 4.31 16.63 -21.54
C GLY A 55 5.32 17.63 -20.99
N LYS A 56 6.61 17.34 -21.21
CA LYS A 56 7.70 18.27 -20.88
C LYS A 56 7.50 19.61 -21.58
#